data_AF-A0A8X7T4F7-F1
#
_entry.id   AF-A0A8X7T4F7-F1
#
_cell.length_a   1.000
_cell.length_b   1.000
_cell.length_c   1.000
_cell.angle_alpha   90.00
_cell.angle_beta   90.00
_cell.angle_gamma   90.00
#
_symmetry.space_group_name_H-M   'P 1'
#
loop_
_entity.id
_entity.type
_entity.pdbx_description
1 polymer ?
#
loop_
_entity_poly.entity_id
_entity_poly.type
_entity_poly.pdbx_seq_one_letter_code
_entity_poly.pdbx_strand_id
1 'polypeptide(L)'
;MVIHVVWSGPWERLASSAPCHTKSNQEQQVSTFDLTFALPLTLPTLFPAQFVKMAKSKNHTNHNQSAKAHRNGIKKPKSNKYPSLKGVDPKFVRNQRYAKHGTEKAIREARAAAAASA
;
A
#
# COMPACT_ATOMS: atom_id res chain seq x y z
N MET A 1 51.23 3.54 37.62
CA MET A 1 49.78 3.84 37.63
C MET A 1 49.53 5.04 36.71
N VAL A 2 48.39 5.06 36.03
CA VAL A 2 47.95 5.96 34.95
C VAL A 2 48.32 5.47 33.55
N ILE A 3 47.44 4.66 32.96
CA ILE A 3 47.33 4.50 31.51
C ILE A 3 46.06 5.26 31.11
N HIS A 4 46.23 6.38 30.40
CA HIS A 4 45.17 6.98 29.61
C HIS A 4 44.87 6.05 28.43
N VAL A 5 43.64 5.57 28.32
CA VAL A 5 43.13 4.95 27.09
C VAL A 5 41.89 5.72 26.65
N VAL A 6 42.09 6.57 25.64
CA VAL A 6 41.04 7.05 24.75
C VAL A 6 40.68 5.87 23.85
N TRP A 7 39.41 5.48 23.78
CA TRP A 7 38.92 4.66 22.67
C TRP A 7 37.49 5.05 22.30
N SER A 8 37.38 5.49 21.05
CA SER A 8 36.24 6.07 20.38
C SER A 8 35.08 5.08 20.21
N GLY A 9 33.86 5.57 20.40
CA GLY A 9 32.64 4.79 20.31
C GLY A 9 32.30 4.30 18.88
N PRO A 10 31.60 3.16 18.76
CA PRO A 10 31.02 2.70 17.50
C PRO A 10 29.50 2.99 17.47
N TRP A 11 29.07 4.11 16.88
CA TRP A 11 27.65 4.27 16.49
C TRP A 11 27.38 5.16 15.28
N GLU A 12 28.39 5.71 14.60
CA GLU A 12 28.24 6.36 13.30
C GLU A 12 28.50 5.39 12.14
N ARG A 13 27.54 4.50 11.83
CA ARG A 13 27.27 4.04 10.45
C ARG A 13 26.05 3.11 10.46
N LEU A 14 24.90 3.58 9.99
CA LEU A 14 23.87 2.78 9.30
C LEU A 14 22.75 3.69 8.77
N ALA A 15 23.12 4.54 7.81
CA ALA A 15 22.18 5.05 6.82
C ALA A 15 22.42 4.25 5.53
N SER A 16 21.52 3.31 5.21
CA SER A 16 21.33 2.86 3.82
C SER A 16 20.01 2.10 3.64
N SER A 17 19.09 2.74 2.93
CA SER A 17 18.20 2.23 1.88
C SER A 17 17.52 0.84 2.02
N ALA A 18 16.18 0.86 2.09
CA ALA A 18 15.32 -0.25 1.67
C ALA A 18 14.27 0.25 0.64
N PRO A 19 14.21 -0.32 -0.58
CA PRO A 19 13.18 -0.02 -1.56
C PRO A 19 11.94 -0.89 -1.31
N CYS A 20 10.77 -0.28 -1.11
CA CYS A 20 9.50 -1.02 -1.17
C CYS A 20 8.88 -0.88 -2.57
N HIS A 21 8.99 -1.96 -3.34
CA HIS A 21 8.18 -2.21 -4.51
C HIS A 21 6.72 -2.46 -4.08
N THR A 22 5.78 -1.68 -4.61
CA THR A 22 4.41 -2.14 -4.87
C THR A 22 4.08 -1.82 -6.33
N LYS A 23 4.51 -2.71 -7.22
CA LYS A 23 3.92 -2.80 -8.57
C LYS A 23 2.63 -3.60 -8.41
N SER A 24 1.48 -2.97 -8.63
CA SER A 24 0.27 -3.69 -8.95
C SER A 24 -0.51 -2.94 -10.02
N ASN A 25 -0.64 -3.64 -11.15
CA ASN A 25 -1.71 -3.53 -12.12
C ASN A 25 -1.55 -2.49 -13.24
N GLN A 26 -0.89 -2.92 -14.32
CA GLN A 26 -1.55 -2.97 -15.63
C GLN A 26 -0.77 -3.90 -16.57
N GLU A 27 -1.02 -5.19 -16.44
CA GLU A 27 -1.05 -6.08 -17.59
C GLU A 27 -2.48 -6.05 -18.12
N GLN A 28 -2.71 -5.34 -19.21
CA GLN A 28 -3.71 -5.76 -20.18
C GLN A 28 -3.04 -5.75 -21.55
N GLN A 29 -2.67 -6.96 -21.94
CA GLN A 29 -2.35 -7.36 -23.29
C GLN A 29 -3.59 -7.11 -24.16
N VAL A 30 -3.43 -6.38 -25.26
CA VAL A 30 -4.38 -6.44 -26.37
C VAL A 30 -3.70 -7.15 -27.53
N SER A 31 -4.44 -8.13 -28.04
CA SER A 31 -4.06 -9.14 -29.00
C SER A 31 -3.48 -8.55 -30.29
N THR A 32 -2.39 -9.18 -30.73
CA THR A 32 -2.07 -9.44 -32.13
C THR A 32 -3.34 -9.70 -32.96
N PHE A 33 -3.54 -8.96 -34.04
CA PHE A 33 -3.47 -9.46 -35.43
C PHE A 33 -3.99 -8.43 -36.44
N ASP A 34 -3.17 -8.29 -37.48
CA ASP A 34 -3.37 -7.75 -38.82
C ASP A 34 -4.77 -7.35 -39.27
N LEU A 35 -4.86 -6.17 -39.90
CA LEU A 35 -5.45 -6.05 -41.24
C LEU A 35 -4.72 -4.96 -42.05
N THR A 36 -3.94 -5.40 -43.03
CA THR A 36 -3.46 -4.61 -44.15
C THR A 36 -4.64 -4.24 -45.06
N PHE A 37 -4.84 -2.95 -45.35
CA PHE A 37 -5.67 -2.54 -46.48
C PHE A 37 -5.18 -1.22 -47.09
N ALA A 38 -4.62 -1.37 -48.30
CA ALA A 38 -4.63 -0.45 -49.44
C ALA A 38 -4.28 1.04 -49.24
N LEU A 39 -3.14 1.42 -49.84
CA LEU A 39 -2.80 2.80 -50.24
C LEU A 39 -3.79 3.34 -51.30
N PRO A 40 -4.05 4.66 -51.29
CA PRO A 40 -3.70 5.42 -52.49
C PRO A 40 -2.95 6.73 -52.20
N LEU A 41 -2.10 7.08 -53.16
CA LEU A 41 -1.26 8.27 -53.25
C LEU A 41 -2.08 9.53 -53.52
N THR A 42 -2.05 10.54 -52.62
CA THR A 42 -2.40 11.94 -52.93
C THR A 42 -1.59 12.95 -52.08
N LEU A 43 -0.58 13.54 -52.72
CA LEU A 43 0.05 14.88 -52.55
C LEU A 43 0.63 15.39 -51.21
N PRO A 44 1.75 16.15 -51.28
CA PRO A 44 2.54 16.56 -50.12
C PRO A 44 2.11 17.95 -49.61
N THR A 45 1.57 18.00 -48.40
CA THR A 45 1.54 19.27 -47.66
C THR A 45 2.83 19.38 -46.85
N LEU A 46 3.79 20.09 -47.43
CA LEU A 46 4.93 20.70 -46.76
C LEU A 46 4.42 21.68 -45.69
N PHE A 47 3.99 21.16 -44.55
CA PHE A 47 3.98 21.92 -43.31
C PHE A 47 5.18 21.41 -42.52
N PRO A 48 6.29 22.17 -42.41
CA PRO A 48 7.21 21.93 -41.33
C PRO A 48 6.41 22.24 -40.06
N ALA A 49 5.86 21.20 -39.44
CA ALA A 49 5.58 21.23 -38.02
C ALA A 49 6.94 21.52 -37.39
N GLN A 50 7.19 22.81 -37.17
CA GLN A 50 8.38 23.30 -36.50
C GLN A 50 8.25 22.74 -35.10
N PHE A 51 8.77 21.53 -34.92
CA PHE A 51 8.83 20.82 -33.67
C PHE A 51 9.62 21.76 -32.77
N VAL A 52 8.89 22.58 -32.01
CA VAL A 52 9.46 23.59 -31.15
C VAL A 52 10.30 22.80 -30.16
N LYS A 53 11.60 22.75 -30.42
CA LYS A 53 12.57 22.03 -29.62
C LYS A 53 12.51 22.71 -28.27
N MET A 54 11.79 22.10 -27.33
CA MET A 54 11.78 22.55 -25.94
C MET A 54 13.22 22.52 -25.46
N ALA A 55 13.91 23.66 -25.52
CA ALA A 55 15.29 23.78 -25.09
C ALA A 55 15.44 23.40 -23.61
N LYS A 56 14.34 23.47 -22.84
CA LYS A 56 14.22 22.94 -21.49
C LYS A 56 12.76 22.61 -21.16
N SER A 57 12.53 21.52 -20.42
CA SER A 57 11.24 21.17 -19.82
C SER A 57 11.23 21.52 -18.32
N LYS A 58 10.03 21.58 -17.73
CA LYS A 58 9.89 21.73 -16.26
C LYS A 58 10.14 20.39 -15.59
N ASN A 59 11.05 20.35 -14.61
CA ASN A 59 11.47 19.09 -13.96
C ASN A 59 10.48 18.56 -12.89
N HIS A 60 9.65 19.40 -12.27
CA HIS A 60 8.71 18.99 -11.22
C HIS A 60 7.52 19.97 -11.07
N THR A 61 6.31 19.47 -10.78
CA THR A 61 5.13 20.29 -10.46
C THR A 61 4.12 19.57 -9.57
N ASN A 62 3.54 20.29 -8.59
CA ASN A 62 2.45 19.82 -7.72
C ASN A 62 1.10 20.53 -8.02
N HIS A 63 1.01 21.29 -9.12
CA HIS A 63 -0.08 22.25 -9.32
C HIS A 63 -1.49 21.62 -9.38
N ASN A 64 -1.65 20.46 -10.03
CA ASN A 64 -2.96 19.82 -10.22
C ASN A 64 -3.15 18.57 -9.34
N GLN A 65 -2.25 18.28 -8.39
CA GLN A 65 -2.38 17.06 -7.59
C GLN A 65 -3.50 17.21 -6.56
N SER A 66 -3.55 18.34 -5.85
CA SER A 66 -4.60 18.62 -4.85
C SER A 66 -5.99 18.66 -5.47
N ALA A 67 -6.15 19.26 -6.65
CA ALA A 67 -7.42 19.31 -7.36
C ALA A 67 -7.91 17.92 -7.79
N LYS A 68 -7.01 17.03 -8.24
CA LYS A 68 -7.34 15.62 -8.53
C LYS A 68 -7.71 14.84 -7.26
N ALA A 69 -6.96 15.01 -6.17
CA ALA A 69 -7.22 14.34 -4.90
C ALA A 69 -8.58 14.76 -4.31
N HIS A 70 -8.93 16.04 -4.40
CA HIS A 70 -10.21 16.56 -3.92
C HIS A 70 -11.40 16.21 -4.84
N ARG A 71 -11.19 16.01 -6.16
CA ARG A 71 -12.25 15.51 -7.06
C ARG A 71 -12.85 14.18 -6.61
N ASN A 72 -12.00 13.25 -6.16
CA ASN A 72 -12.44 11.97 -5.60
C ASN A 72 -12.75 12.05 -4.09
N GLY A 73 -12.37 13.16 -3.46
CA GLY A 73 -12.46 13.41 -2.02
C GLY A 73 -11.38 12.65 -1.23
N ILE A 74 -10.64 13.36 -0.37
CA ILE A 74 -9.71 12.74 0.59
C ILE A 74 -10.54 12.16 1.73
N LYS A 75 -10.87 10.88 1.65
CA LYS A 75 -11.65 10.17 2.68
C LYS A 75 -10.75 9.75 3.84
N LYS A 76 -11.24 9.94 5.06
CA LYS A 76 -10.60 9.40 6.27
C LYS A 76 -10.70 7.87 6.27
N PRO A 77 -9.73 7.13 6.84
CA PRO A 77 -9.87 5.69 7.02
C PRO A 77 -11.10 5.39 7.88
N LYS A 78 -11.82 4.32 7.53
CA LYS A 78 -13.04 3.95 8.25
C LYS A 78 -12.67 3.42 9.64
N SER A 79 -13.23 4.04 10.68
CA SER A 79 -13.19 3.49 12.04
C SER A 79 -14.28 2.42 12.19
N ASN A 80 -13.91 1.27 12.75
CA ASN A 80 -14.84 0.20 13.11
C ASN A 80 -14.97 0.15 14.63
N LYS A 81 -16.13 -0.26 15.16
CA LYS A 81 -16.37 -0.40 16.60
C LYS A 81 -15.38 -1.36 17.27
N TYR A 82 -14.97 -2.41 16.55
CA TYR A 82 -14.00 -3.39 17.02
C TYR A 82 -12.83 -3.48 16.04
N PRO A 83 -11.61 -3.06 16.42
CA PRO A 83 -10.41 -3.20 15.59
C PRO A 83 -9.86 -4.64 15.62
N SER A 84 -8.96 -4.96 14.69
CA SER A 84 -8.24 -6.24 14.69
C SER A 84 -7.22 -6.33 15.83
N LEU A 85 -7.02 -7.51 16.41
CA LEU A 85 -5.99 -7.78 17.43
C LEU A 85 -4.59 -8.07 16.84
N LYS A 86 -4.33 -7.66 15.59
CA LYS A 86 -3.02 -7.86 14.95
C LYS A 86 -1.98 -6.95 15.61
N GLY A 87 -0.84 -7.52 16.00
CA GLY A 87 0.24 -6.80 16.69
C GLY A 87 0.11 -6.79 18.22
N VAL A 88 -0.93 -7.39 18.79
CA VAL A 88 -1.03 -7.64 20.24
C VAL A 88 -0.11 -8.80 20.63
N ASP A 89 0.43 -8.77 21.85
CA ASP A 89 1.32 -9.81 22.38
C ASP A 89 0.76 -11.24 22.14
N PRO A 90 1.52 -12.11 21.46
CA PRO A 90 1.08 -13.48 21.19
C PRO A 90 0.75 -14.28 22.46
N LYS A 91 1.39 -14.02 23.60
CA LYS A 91 1.11 -14.74 24.85
C LYS A 91 -0.27 -14.34 25.40
N PHE A 92 -0.57 -13.05 25.41
CA PHE A 92 -1.90 -12.55 25.76
C PHE A 92 -2.99 -13.09 24.82
N VAL A 93 -2.78 -13.07 23.51
CA VAL A 93 -3.77 -13.54 22.51
C VAL A 93 -4.04 -15.05 22.66
N ARG A 94 -3.00 -15.85 22.93
CA ARG A 94 -3.16 -17.29 23.21
C ARG A 94 -4.04 -17.53 24.44
N ASN A 95 -3.78 -16.81 25.54
CA ASN A 95 -4.59 -16.94 26.76
C ASN A 95 -6.05 -16.46 26.54
N GLN A 96 -6.23 -15.32 25.87
CA GLN A 96 -7.56 -14.77 25.59
C GLN A 96 -8.42 -15.76 24.78
N ARG A 97 -7.82 -16.50 23.85
CA ARG A 97 -8.50 -17.54 23.07
C ARG A 97 -9.05 -18.65 23.97
N TYR A 98 -8.20 -19.17 24.87
CA TYR A 98 -8.62 -20.23 25.80
C TYR A 98 -9.68 -19.75 26.79
N ALA A 99 -9.55 -18.53 27.30
CA ALA A 99 -10.55 -17.95 28.21
C ALA A 99 -11.94 -17.86 27.55
N LYS A 100 -12.01 -17.34 26.31
CA LYS A 100 -13.28 -17.25 25.55
C LYS A 100 -13.92 -18.62 25.34
N HIS A 101 -13.14 -19.62 24.92
CA HIS A 101 -13.65 -20.99 24.74
C HIS A 101 -14.15 -21.62 26.05
N GLY A 102 -13.45 -21.37 27.17
CA GLY A 102 -13.90 -21.82 28.49
C GLY A 102 -15.24 -21.20 28.89
N THR A 103 -15.40 -19.88 28.71
CA THR A 103 -16.65 -19.18 29.00
C THR A 103 -17.81 -19.67 28.12
N GLU A 104 -17.57 -19.89 26.83
CA GLU A 104 -18.57 -20.45 25.90
C GLU A 104 -19.06 -21.83 26.33
N LYS A 105 -18.17 -22.69 26.83
CA LYS A 105 -18.52 -24.01 27.36
C LYS A 105 -19.41 -23.90 28.60
N ALA A 106 -19.00 -23.10 29.58
CA ALA A 106 -19.77 -22.91 30.82
C ALA A 106 -21.16 -22.31 30.54
N ILE A 107 -21.26 -21.32 29.65
CA ILE A 107 -22.56 -20.73 29.26
C ILE A 107 -23.45 -21.77 28.59
N ARG A 108 -22.89 -22.64 27.74
CA ARG A 108 -23.65 -23.70 27.07
C ARG A 108 -24.24 -24.69 28.08
N GLU A 109 -23.43 -25.13 29.03
CA GLU A 109 -23.87 -26.05 30.10
C GLU A 109 -24.93 -25.40 30.98
N ALA A 110 -24.73 -24.14 31.39
CA ALA A 110 -25.71 -23.39 32.17
C ALA A 110 -27.04 -23.22 31.43
N ARG A 111 -27.01 -22.92 30.12
CA ARG A 111 -28.21 -22.83 29.29
C ARG A 111 -28.91 -24.18 29.11
N ALA A 112 -28.16 -25.26 28.93
CA ALA A 112 -28.73 -26.60 28.83
C ALA A 112 -29.38 -27.04 30.15
N ALA A 113 -28.75 -26.75 31.29
CA ALA A 113 -29.32 -27.00 32.61
C ALA A 113 -30.60 -26.18 32.84
N ALA A 114 -30.58 -24.88 32.51
CA ALA A 114 -31.76 -24.02 32.61
C ALA A 114 -32.92 -24.50 31.71
N ALA A 115 -32.61 -24.98 30.50
CA ALA A 115 -33.60 -25.54 29.59
C ALA A 115 -34.13 -26.92 30.01
N ALA A 116 -33.34 -27.70 30.77
CA ALA A 116 -33.78 -28.99 31.31
C ALA A 116 -34.59 -28.85 32.61
N SER A 117 -34.45 -27.72 33.33
CA SER A 117 -35.20 -27.40 34.54
C SER A 117 -36.49 -26.60 34.29
N ALA A 118 -36.75 -26.19 33.05
CA ALA A 118 -37.95 -25.48 32.61
C ALA A 118 -38.91 -26.45 31.91
#